data_AF-A0ABD6B5K4-F1
#
_entry.id   AF-A0ABD6B5K4-F1
#
_cell.length_a   1.000
_cell.length_b   1.000
_cell.length_c   1.000
_cell.angle_alpha   90.00
_cell.angle_beta   90.00
_cell.angle_gamma   90.00
#
_symmetry.space_group_name_H-M   'P 1'
#
loop_
_entity.id
_entity.type
_entity.pdbx_description
1 polymer ?
#
loop_
_entity_poly.entity_id
_entity_poly.type
_entity_poly.pdbx_seq_one_letter_code
_entity_poly.pdbx_strand_id
1 'polypeptide(L)'
;EWELPDDVRETLAASAPSFELDSLSVPDSVDRGETLEVELTATNTTETAGRFLAAAYWPTRIADDDESHLIERSVDAGGTVTASLSIDTEYTHADE
;
A
#
# COMPACT_ATOMS: atom_id res chain seq x y z
N GLU A 1 4.73 -32.88 24.17
CA GLU A 1 3.99 -31.70 23.70
C GLU A 1 4.95 -30.52 23.81
N TRP A 2 5.14 -29.75 22.75
CA TRP A 2 5.98 -28.55 22.80
C TRP A 2 5.05 -27.36 22.84
N GLU A 3 4.95 -26.79 24.02
CA GLU A 3 4.18 -25.60 24.28
C GLU A 3 4.89 -24.38 23.67
N LEU A 4 4.14 -23.60 22.90
CA LEU A 4 4.63 -22.31 22.42
C LEU A 4 4.83 -21.37 23.62
N PRO A 5 5.85 -20.50 23.59
CA PRO A 5 5.99 -19.42 24.57
C PRO A 5 4.71 -18.58 24.64
N ASP A 6 4.35 -18.09 25.83
CA ASP A 6 3.10 -17.34 26.05
C ASP A 6 2.97 -16.11 25.14
N ASP A 7 4.06 -15.38 24.92
CA ASP A 7 4.15 -14.22 24.03
C ASP A 7 3.77 -14.56 22.56
N VAL A 8 4.19 -15.74 22.08
CA VAL A 8 3.86 -16.21 20.73
C VAL A 8 2.39 -16.61 20.64
N ARG A 9 1.84 -17.23 21.69
CA ARG A 9 0.42 -17.60 21.73
C ARG A 9 -0.47 -16.35 21.77
N GLU A 10 -0.09 -15.35 22.56
CA GLU A 10 -0.79 -14.07 22.66
C GLU A 10 -0.79 -13.35 21.31
N THR A 11 0.37 -13.29 20.65
CA THR A 11 0.49 -12.71 19.29
C THR A 11 -0.40 -13.41 18.27
N LEU A 12 -0.46 -14.74 18.29
CA LEU A 12 -1.28 -15.52 17.35
C LEU A 12 -2.79 -15.43 17.64
N ALA A 13 -3.17 -15.16 18.90
CA ALA A 13 -4.55 -14.96 19.30
C ALA A 13 -5.04 -13.52 19.10
N ALA A 14 -4.12 -12.57 18.90
CA ALA A 14 -4.44 -11.19 18.62
C ALA A 14 -5.25 -11.05 17.32
N SER A 15 -6.09 -10.01 17.26
CA SER A 15 -6.82 -9.71 16.03
C SER A 15 -5.83 -9.32 14.93
N ALA A 16 -6.11 -9.71 13.69
CA ALA A 16 -5.30 -9.28 12.57
C ALA A 16 -5.30 -7.73 12.47
N PRO A 17 -4.19 -7.11 12.05
CA PRO A 17 -4.14 -5.67 11.82
C PRO A 17 -5.14 -5.27 10.75
N SER A 18 -5.85 -4.16 10.97
CA SER A 18 -6.80 -3.57 10.05
C SER A 18 -6.43 -2.11 9.79
N PHE A 19 -6.49 -1.71 8.52
CA PHE A 19 -6.04 -0.39 8.09
C PHE A 19 -7.21 0.39 7.47
N GLU A 20 -7.32 1.66 7.83
CA GLU A 20 -8.20 2.62 7.18
C GLU A 20 -7.35 3.53 6.30
N LEU A 21 -7.82 3.81 5.08
CA LEU A 21 -7.18 4.76 4.18
C LEU A 21 -7.70 6.17 4.51
N ASP A 22 -6.85 6.99 5.12
CA ASP A 22 -7.20 8.36 5.52
C ASP A 22 -7.23 9.32 4.33
N SER A 23 -6.26 9.18 3.42
CA SER A 23 -6.15 10.06 2.26
C SER A 23 -5.47 9.38 1.08
N LEU A 24 -5.89 9.77 -0.12
CA LEU A 24 -5.22 9.49 -1.38
C LEU A 24 -5.14 10.80 -2.17
N SER A 25 -3.92 11.22 -2.47
CA SER A 25 -3.62 12.38 -3.30
C SER A 25 -2.99 11.91 -4.60
N VAL A 26 -3.64 12.25 -5.70
CA VAL A 26 -3.21 11.94 -7.07
C VAL A 26 -3.68 13.09 -7.95
N PRO A 27 -2.89 13.60 -8.91
CA PRO A 27 -3.36 14.59 -9.85
C PRO A 27 -4.44 13.99 -10.77
N ASP A 28 -5.44 14.79 -11.14
CA ASP A 28 -6.53 14.36 -12.02
C ASP A 28 -6.05 13.96 -13.44
N SER A 29 -4.92 14.54 -13.87
CA SER A 29 -4.29 14.29 -15.16
C SER A 29 -2.82 14.66 -15.12
N VAL A 30 -2.01 13.94 -15.90
CA VAL A 30 -0.62 14.28 -16.23
C VAL A 30 -0.42 14.16 -17.74
N ASP A 31 0.48 14.94 -18.31
CA ASP A 31 0.88 14.76 -19.70
C ASP A 31 1.78 13.53 -19.84
N ARG A 32 1.76 12.91 -21.02
CA ARG A 32 2.61 11.75 -21.30
C ARG A 32 4.09 12.12 -21.17
N GLY A 33 4.83 11.32 -20.42
CA GLY A 33 6.25 11.56 -20.10
C GLY A 33 6.47 12.40 -18.85
N GLU A 34 5.41 12.91 -18.22
CA GLU A 34 5.49 13.47 -16.88
C GLU A 34 5.38 12.36 -15.82
N THR A 35 6.01 12.59 -14.66
CA THR A 35 5.88 11.68 -13.52
C THR A 35 4.53 11.88 -12.86
N LEU A 36 3.78 10.80 -12.70
CA LEU A 36 2.59 10.77 -11.85
C LEU A 36 3.00 10.53 -10.40
N GLU A 37 2.76 11.50 -9.53
CA GLU A 37 2.98 11.37 -8.09
C GLU A 37 1.70 10.95 -7.38
N VAL A 38 1.77 9.85 -6.64
CA VAL A 38 0.68 9.34 -5.80
C VAL A 38 1.16 9.38 -4.35
N GLU A 39 0.36 9.97 -3.47
CA GLU A 39 0.59 9.93 -2.03
C GLU A 39 -0.63 9.32 -1.36
N LEU A 40 -0.40 8.39 -0.43
CA LEU A 40 -1.46 7.82 0.41
C LEU A 40 -1.08 7.90 1.88
N THR A 41 -2.09 8.06 2.72
CA THR A 41 -1.97 7.93 4.17
C THR A 41 -2.98 6.92 4.67
N ALA A 42 -2.53 6.01 5.54
CA ALA A 42 -3.36 5.00 6.16
C ALA A 42 -3.04 4.84 7.65
N THR A 43 -4.04 4.52 8.45
CA THR A 43 -3.92 4.28 9.89
C THR A 43 -4.28 2.86 10.24
N ASN A 44 -3.44 2.23 11.06
CA ASN A 44 -3.75 0.97 11.72
C ASN A 44 -4.79 1.24 12.82
N THR A 45 -6.01 0.75 12.64
CA THR A 45 -7.14 0.98 13.55
C THR A 45 -7.21 -0.04 14.69
N THR A 46 -6.23 -0.94 14.78
CA THR A 46 -6.20 -2.04 15.74
C THR A 46 -5.08 -1.88 16.77
N GLU A 47 -5.20 -2.63 17.86
CA GLU A 47 -4.18 -2.74 18.91
C GLU A 47 -3.04 -3.70 18.53
N THR A 48 -3.04 -4.23 17.30
CA THR A 48 -2.04 -5.18 16.82
C THR A 48 -1.18 -4.51 15.74
N ALA A 49 0.12 -4.42 15.99
CA ALA A 49 1.07 -3.96 14.99
C ALA A 49 1.07 -4.90 13.77
N GLY A 50 1.32 -4.36 12.59
CA GLY A 50 1.11 -5.12 11.37
C GLY A 50 1.84 -4.58 10.15
N ARG A 51 1.67 -5.30 9.06
CA ARG A 51 2.21 -4.91 7.76
C ARG A 51 1.08 -4.37 6.89
N PHE A 52 1.17 -3.08 6.56
CA PHE A 52 0.32 -2.46 5.57
C PHE A 52 0.80 -2.85 4.16
N LEU A 53 -0.14 -3.32 3.33
CA LEU A 53 0.08 -3.68 1.95
C LEU A 53 -0.97 -2.99 1.09
N ALA A 54 -0.53 -2.15 0.15
CA ALA A 54 -1.38 -1.52 -0.84
C ALA A 54 -0.78 -1.70 -2.24
N ALA A 55 -1.64 -1.96 -3.22
CA ALA A 55 -1.26 -2.01 -4.62
C ALA A 55 -1.89 -0.83 -5.35
N ALA A 56 -1.07 0.01 -5.96
CA ALA A 56 -1.52 1.05 -6.88
C ALA A 56 -1.52 0.47 -8.30
N TYR A 57 -2.69 0.51 -8.94
CA TYR A 57 -2.87 0.04 -10.31
C TYR A 57 -3.04 1.22 -11.25
N TRP A 58 -2.19 1.29 -12.27
CA TRP A 58 -2.35 2.25 -13.37
C TRP A 58 -2.78 1.49 -14.63
N PRO A 59 -4.06 1.59 -15.04
CA PRO A 59 -4.56 0.80 -16.15
C PRO A 59 -3.98 1.30 -17.47
N THR A 60 -3.24 0.45 -18.16
CA THR A 60 -2.87 0.64 -19.57
C THR A 60 -3.76 -0.27 -20.45
N ARG A 61 -3.92 0.04 -21.75
CA ARG A 61 -4.82 -0.76 -22.62
C ARG A 61 -4.29 -2.16 -22.91
N ILE A 62 -2.99 -2.38 -22.78
CA ILE A 62 -2.35 -3.69 -22.89
C ILE A 62 -1.88 -4.02 -21.48
N ALA A 63 -2.50 -5.01 -20.85
CA ALA A 63 -2.07 -5.44 -19.54
C ALA A 63 -0.63 -5.96 -19.64
N ASP A 64 0.33 -5.18 -19.14
CA ASP A 64 1.74 -5.53 -19.04
C ASP A 64 2.07 -5.76 -17.56
N ASP A 65 3.03 -6.62 -17.24
CA ASP A 65 3.31 -7.06 -15.87
C ASP A 65 3.79 -5.92 -14.93
N ASP A 66 4.02 -4.72 -15.46
CA ASP A 66 4.45 -3.51 -14.74
C ASP A 66 3.29 -2.61 -14.22
N GLU A 67 2.02 -3.03 -14.36
CA GLU A 67 0.85 -2.19 -14.02
C GLU A 67 0.57 -2.02 -12.52
N SER A 68 1.23 -2.80 -11.65
CA SER A 68 0.99 -2.80 -10.22
C SER A 68 2.23 -2.41 -9.42
N HIS A 69 2.09 -1.39 -8.59
CA HIS A 69 3.15 -0.95 -7.68
C HIS A 69 2.78 -1.29 -6.25
N LEU A 70 3.57 -2.16 -5.62
CA LEU A 70 3.36 -2.58 -4.23
C LEU A 70 3.98 -1.59 -3.25
N ILE A 71 3.15 -1.11 -2.34
CA ILE A 71 3.54 -0.32 -1.18
C ILE A 71 3.45 -1.23 0.04
N GLU A 72 4.60 -1.55 0.63
CA GLU A 72 4.71 -2.37 1.84
C GLU A 72 5.34 -1.57 2.98
N ARG A 73 4.65 -1.44 4.12
CA ARG A 73 5.19 -0.76 5.32
C ARG A 73 4.80 -1.49 6.60
N SER A 74 5.73 -1.57 7.55
CA SER A 74 5.40 -1.98 8.93
C SER A 74 4.81 -0.78 9.68
N VAL A 75 3.73 -1.00 10.40
CA VAL A 75 2.98 0.05 11.12
C VAL A 75 2.63 -0.48 12.51
N ASP A 76 2.97 0.30 13.53
CA ASP A 76 2.60 0.02 14.91
C ASP A 76 1.07 0.00 15.10
N ALA A 77 0.63 -0.57 16.22
CA ALA A 77 -0.76 -0.48 16.68
C ALA A 77 -1.17 0.99 16.83
N GLY A 78 -2.31 1.39 16.26
CA GLY A 78 -2.75 2.79 16.24
C GLY A 78 -1.87 3.74 15.40
N GLY A 79 -0.84 3.23 14.73
CA GLY A 79 0.11 4.04 13.97
C GLY A 79 -0.45 4.50 12.63
N THR A 80 0.07 5.62 12.13
CA THR A 80 -0.21 6.16 10.79
C THR A 80 1.01 5.99 9.90
N VAL A 81 0.79 5.67 8.63
CA VAL A 81 1.82 5.62 7.60
C VAL A 81 1.43 6.51 6.42
N THR A 82 2.39 7.31 5.96
CA THR A 82 2.31 8.04 4.69
C THR A 82 3.32 7.44 3.72
N ALA A 83 2.88 7.13 2.51
CA ALA A 83 3.72 6.57 1.46
C ALA A 83 3.50 7.33 0.15
N SER A 84 4.60 7.61 -0.55
CA SER A 84 4.59 8.16 -1.89
C SER A 84 5.07 7.12 -2.92
N LEU A 85 4.49 7.20 -4.10
CA LEU A 85 4.82 6.42 -5.27
C LEU A 85 4.94 7.36 -6.47
N SER A 86 5.99 7.19 -7.26
CA SER A 86 6.19 7.90 -8.51
C SER A 86 6.07 6.90 -9.66
N ILE A 87 5.15 7.16 -10.59
CA ILE A 87 4.91 6.34 -11.78
C ILE A 87 5.42 7.11 -12.99
N ASP A 88 6.31 6.48 -13.76
CA ASP A 88 6.78 7.02 -15.03
C ASP A 88 5.74 6.77 -16.13
N THR A 89 5.32 7.83 -16.82
CA THR A 89 4.28 7.73 -17.86
C THR A 89 4.85 7.76 -19.28
N GLU A 90 6.17 7.78 -19.46
CA GLU A 90 6.80 7.81 -20.79
C GLU A 90 6.47 6.52 -21.57
N TYR A 91 6.57 5.39 -20.85
CA TYR A 91 6.36 4.04 -21.39
C TYR A 91 4.97 3.47 -21.13
N THR A 92 4.07 4.20 -20.48
CA THR A 92 2.66 3.79 -20.38
C THR A 92 2.01 3.94 -21.75
N HIS A 93 1.96 2.85 -22.51
CA HIS A 93 1.36 2.82 -23.85
C HIS A 93 -0.16 3.06 -23.77
N ALA A 94 -0.58 4.27 -24.11
CA ALA A 94 -1.95 4.57 -24.52
C ALA A 94 -1.93 4.81 -26.05
N ASP A 95 -2.29 3.80 -26.85
CA ASP A 95 -2.46 3.97 -28.29
C ASP A 95 -3.71 4.83 -28.61
N GLU A 96 -3.55 5.72 -29.61
CA GLU A 96 -4.55 6.66 -30.16
C GLU A 96 -5.85 5.97 -30.61
#